data_AF-A0A1F6R4N8-F1
#
_entry.id   AF-A0A1F6R4N8-F1
#
_cell.length_a   1.000
_cell.length_b   1.000
_cell.length_c   1.000
_cell.angle_alpha   90.00
_cell.angle_beta   90.00
_cell.angle_gamma   90.00
#
_symmetry.space_group_name_H-M   'P 1'
#
loop_
_entity.id
_entity.type
_entity.pdbx_description
1 polymer ?
#
loop_
_entity_poly.entity_id
_entity_poly.type
_entity_poly.pdbx_seq_one_letter_code
_entity_poly.pdbx_strand_id
1 'polypeptide(L)'
;MKNNLNMLEEFDIIGKFQYPHMLFFPITPVSKKQTAYLMMSKREDEILLISSPGFGNASVVAGLTEKNIEYLAKKGPRDFKEAILKILQDQIALKEILEIAKSMDDDVSGNATQNQSRIKNVIQYIKDNRVVFEV
;
A
#
# COMPACT_ATOMS: atom_id res chain seq x y z
N MET A 1 27.68 -22.34 9.36
CA MET A 1 27.72 -20.87 9.49
C MET A 1 26.29 -20.38 9.40
N LYS A 2 25.73 -19.76 10.45
CA LYS A 2 24.41 -19.11 10.37
C LYS A 2 24.64 -17.77 9.68
N ASN A 3 24.26 -17.67 8.41
CA ASN A 3 24.21 -16.36 7.75
C ASN A 3 23.03 -15.62 8.35
N ASN A 4 23.31 -14.64 9.21
CA ASN A 4 22.30 -13.70 9.69
C ASN A 4 21.97 -12.78 8.50
N LEU A 5 20.97 -13.16 7.72
CA LEU A 5 20.39 -12.29 6.72
C LEU A 5 19.80 -11.07 7.43
N ASN A 6 19.94 -9.90 6.84
CA ASN A 6 19.28 -8.73 7.39
C ASN A 6 17.75 -8.88 7.22
N MET A 7 16.97 -8.17 8.04
CA MET A 7 15.51 -8.31 8.05
C MET A 7 14.92 -8.13 6.63
N LEU A 8 15.47 -7.21 5.83
CA LEU A 8 15.04 -6.94 4.44
C LEU A 8 15.31 -8.13 3.50
N GLU A 9 16.43 -8.83 3.67
CA GLU A 9 16.82 -10.01 2.89
C GLU A 9 15.95 -11.23 3.22
N GLU A 10 15.62 -11.45 4.50
CA GLU A 10 14.67 -12.50 4.88
C GLU A 10 13.27 -12.24 4.31
N PHE A 11 12.85 -10.97 4.26
CA PHE A 11 11.57 -10.57 3.68
C PHE A 11 11.53 -10.70 2.15
N ASP A 12 12.60 -10.37 1.43
CA ASP A 12 12.67 -10.54 -0.02
C ASP A 12 12.55 -12.03 -0.41
N ILE A 13 13.10 -12.92 0.40
CA ILE A 13 12.98 -14.38 0.21
C ILE A 13 11.55 -14.86 0.50
N ILE A 14 10.95 -14.47 1.63
CA ILE A 14 9.58 -14.88 1.99
C ILE A 14 8.56 -14.34 0.98
N GLY A 15 8.71 -13.09 0.53
CA GLY A 15 7.84 -12.46 -0.46
C GLY A 15 7.90 -13.09 -1.85
N LYS A 16 8.97 -13.81 -2.19
CA LYS A 16 9.14 -14.57 -3.45
C LYS A 16 8.48 -15.95 -3.41
N PHE A 17 8.28 -16.54 -2.23
CA PHE A 17 7.71 -17.89 -2.08
C PHE A 17 6.20 -17.91 -1.77
N GLN A 18 5.59 -16.76 -1.46
CA GLN A 18 4.23 -16.68 -0.91
C GLN A 18 3.28 -15.78 -1.73
N TYR A 19 2.44 -16.44 -2.53
CA TYR A 19 1.03 -16.12 -2.84
C TYR A 19 0.65 -15.39 -4.14
N PRO A 20 -0.04 -16.09 -5.08
CA PRO A 20 -0.73 -15.47 -6.22
C PRO A 20 -2.07 -14.80 -5.88
N HIS A 21 -2.52 -14.85 -4.61
CA HIS A 21 -3.70 -14.12 -4.11
C HIS A 21 -3.36 -13.51 -2.74
N MET A 22 -2.82 -12.30 -2.70
CA MET A 22 -2.47 -11.66 -1.44
C MET A 22 -3.73 -11.16 -0.72
N LEU A 23 -4.07 -11.80 0.40
CA LEU A 23 -5.05 -11.33 1.38
C LEU A 23 -4.29 -10.69 2.54
N PHE A 24 -4.47 -9.40 2.76
CA PHE A 24 -3.80 -8.66 3.83
C PHE A 24 -4.77 -8.43 4.98
N PHE A 25 -4.51 -9.08 6.12
CA PHE A 25 -5.18 -8.81 7.40
C PHE A 25 -4.19 -8.39 8.49
N PRO A 26 -3.35 -7.36 8.28
CA PRO A 26 -2.43 -6.88 9.30
C PRO A 26 -3.20 -6.31 10.50
N ILE A 27 -2.98 -6.91 11.68
CA ILE A 27 -3.66 -6.54 12.93
C ILE A 27 -2.79 -5.59 13.76
N THR A 28 -1.47 -5.82 13.79
CA THR A 28 -0.53 -5.06 14.62
C THR A 28 0.07 -3.88 13.87
N PRO A 29 0.46 -2.77 14.55
CA PRO A 29 1.13 -1.64 13.91
C PRO A 29 2.35 -2.05 13.07
N VAL A 30 3.15 -3.00 13.56
CA VAL A 30 4.31 -3.54 12.83
C VAL A 30 3.89 -4.24 11.53
N SER A 31 2.90 -5.14 11.59
CA SER A 31 2.42 -5.85 10.40
C SER A 31 1.78 -4.92 9.35
N LYS A 32 1.13 -3.83 9.80
CA LYS A 32 0.55 -2.81 8.92
C LYS A 32 1.65 -2.06 8.16
N LYS A 33 2.70 -1.66 8.88
CA LYS A 33 3.89 -1.02 8.30
C LYS A 33 4.61 -1.94 7.30
N GLN A 34 4.81 -3.20 7.66
CA GLN A 34 5.43 -4.20 6.78
C GLN A 34 4.63 -4.41 5.50
N THR A 35 3.30 -4.47 5.61
CA THR A 35 2.41 -4.55 4.44
C THR A 35 2.57 -3.32 3.53
N ALA A 36 2.64 -2.12 4.11
CA ALA A 36 2.86 -0.90 3.34
C ALA A 36 4.22 -0.89 2.62
N TYR A 37 5.30 -1.30 3.29
CA TYR A 37 6.62 -1.44 2.63
C TYR A 37 6.61 -2.50 1.51
N LEU A 38 5.93 -3.63 1.73
CA LEU A 38 5.78 -4.66 0.70
C LEU A 38 5.06 -4.14 -0.53
N MET A 39 4.02 -3.31 -0.36
CA MET A 39 3.32 -2.69 -1.50
C MET A 39 4.22 -1.68 -2.23
N MET A 40 5.02 -0.90 -1.51
CA MET A 40 5.98 0.02 -2.12
C MET A 40 7.04 -0.69 -2.96
N SER A 41 7.37 -1.95 -2.63
CA SER A 41 8.33 -2.74 -3.40
C SER A 41 7.71 -3.44 -4.62
N LYS A 42 6.39 -3.40 -4.80
CA LYS A 42 5.72 -4.02 -5.96
C LYS A 42 5.83 -3.15 -7.19
N ARG A 43 6.08 -3.80 -8.34
CA ARG A 43 5.92 -3.16 -9.64
C ARG A 43 4.45 -2.82 -9.90
N GLU A 44 4.23 -1.92 -10.83
CA GLU A 44 2.91 -1.42 -11.22
C GLU A 44 1.96 -2.52 -11.68
N ASP A 45 2.45 -3.56 -12.34
CA ASP A 45 1.67 -4.72 -12.79
C ASP A 45 1.37 -5.70 -11.64
N GLU A 46 2.29 -5.86 -10.71
CA GLU A 46 2.19 -6.79 -9.58
C GLU A 46 1.09 -6.42 -8.58
N ILE A 47 0.69 -5.15 -8.51
CA ILE A 47 -0.44 -4.74 -7.65
C ILE A 47 -1.77 -5.34 -8.11
N LEU A 48 -1.89 -5.75 -9.37
CA LEU A 48 -3.10 -6.41 -9.86
C LEU A 48 -3.25 -7.85 -9.35
N LEU A 49 -2.19 -8.42 -8.75
CA LEU A 49 -2.21 -9.74 -8.11
C LEU A 49 -2.77 -9.69 -6.68
N ILE A 50 -3.00 -8.49 -6.14
CA ILE A 50 -3.66 -8.31 -4.84
C ILE A 50 -5.13 -8.68 -4.99
N SER A 51 -5.67 -9.41 -4.03
CA SER A 51 -7.10 -9.70 -4.02
C SER A 51 -7.91 -8.40 -3.86
N SER A 52 -9.08 -8.30 -4.51
CA SER A 52 -9.96 -7.13 -4.41
C SER A 52 -10.20 -6.62 -2.97
N PRO A 53 -10.45 -7.49 -1.96
CA PRO A 53 -10.60 -7.06 -0.57
C PRO A 53 -9.35 -6.40 0.01
N GLY A 54 -8.16 -6.71 -0.52
CA GLY A 54 -6.89 -6.11 -0.11
C GLY A 54 -6.86 -4.60 -0.34
N PHE A 55 -7.52 -4.09 -1.39
CA PHE A 55 -7.62 -2.64 -1.63
C PHE A 55 -8.57 -1.93 -0.65
N GLY A 56 -9.35 -2.68 0.12
CA GLY A 56 -10.09 -2.19 1.29
C GLY A 56 -9.25 -2.15 2.58
N ASN A 57 -7.96 -2.47 2.53
CA ASN A 57 -7.06 -2.44 3.68
C ASN A 57 -6.21 -1.16 3.72
N ALA A 58 -6.21 -0.47 4.86
CA ALA A 58 -5.46 0.78 5.05
C ALA A 58 -3.95 0.62 4.80
N SER A 59 -3.40 -0.54 5.17
CA SER A 59 -1.97 -0.84 5.00
C SER A 59 -1.58 -1.02 3.54
N VAL A 60 -2.49 -1.57 2.73
CA VAL A 60 -2.25 -1.74 1.29
C VAL A 60 -2.24 -0.36 0.63
N VAL A 61 -3.27 0.45 0.88
CA VAL A 61 -3.38 1.80 0.31
C VAL A 61 -2.24 2.69 0.79
N ALA A 62 -1.87 2.61 2.08
CA ALA A 62 -0.75 3.35 2.64
C ALA A 62 0.56 3.06 1.91
N GLY A 63 0.75 1.87 1.34
CA GLY A 63 1.95 1.50 0.60
C GLY A 63 1.92 1.76 -0.91
N LEU A 64 0.80 2.23 -1.48
CA LEU A 64 0.72 2.52 -2.92
C LEU A 64 1.56 3.74 -3.30
N THR A 65 2.28 3.65 -4.41
CA THR A 65 2.97 4.80 -5.01
C THR A 65 2.12 5.49 -6.07
N GLU A 66 2.54 6.68 -6.51
CA GLU A 66 1.91 7.41 -7.62
C GLU A 66 1.86 6.55 -8.89
N LYS A 67 2.91 5.76 -9.15
CA LYS A 67 2.96 4.85 -10.30
C LYS A 67 1.93 3.71 -10.17
N ASN A 68 1.81 3.14 -8.96
CA ASN A 68 0.82 2.08 -8.73
C ASN A 68 -0.61 2.61 -8.95
N ILE A 69 -0.93 3.80 -8.43
CA ILE A 69 -2.28 4.34 -8.55
C ILE A 69 -2.61 4.80 -9.97
N GLU A 70 -1.63 5.34 -10.72
CA GLU A 70 -1.79 5.66 -12.14
C GLU A 70 -2.05 4.38 -12.97
N TYR A 71 -1.34 3.30 -12.66
CA TYR A 71 -1.56 2.02 -13.33
C TYR A 71 -2.94 1.43 -13.01
N LEU A 72 -3.36 1.45 -11.74
CA LEU A 72 -4.71 1.04 -11.32
C LEU A 72 -5.80 1.85 -12.00
N ALA A 73 -5.62 3.16 -12.15
CA ALA A 73 -6.58 4.00 -12.86
C ALA A 73 -6.77 3.55 -14.33
N LYS A 74 -5.67 3.18 -15.01
CA LYS A 74 -5.68 2.80 -16.43
C LYS A 74 -6.04 1.34 -16.71
N LYS A 75 -5.66 0.42 -15.81
CA LYS A 75 -5.65 -1.03 -16.04
C LYS A 75 -6.34 -1.83 -14.94
N GLY A 76 -6.61 -1.20 -13.80
CA GLY A 76 -7.21 -1.86 -12.65
C GLY A 76 -8.64 -2.31 -12.92
N PRO A 77 -9.03 -3.51 -12.46
CA PRO A 77 -10.41 -3.93 -12.38
C PRO A 77 -11.28 -2.92 -11.62
N ARG A 78 -12.55 -2.82 -12.01
CA ARG A 78 -13.51 -1.86 -11.41
C ARG A 78 -13.66 -2.03 -9.90
N ASP A 79 -13.74 -3.26 -9.43
CA ASP A 79 -13.88 -3.60 -8.02
C ASP A 79 -12.69 -3.14 -7.17
N PHE A 80 -11.48 -3.10 -7.74
CA PHE A 80 -10.30 -2.59 -7.03
C PHE A 80 -10.40 -1.07 -6.84
N LYS A 81 -10.82 -0.36 -7.90
CA LYS A 81 -11.02 1.08 -7.85
C LYS A 81 -12.14 1.45 -6.87
N GLU A 82 -13.24 0.71 -6.88
CA GLU A 82 -14.34 0.89 -5.93
C GLU A 82 -13.89 0.66 -4.47
N ALA A 83 -13.06 -0.36 -4.22
CA ALA A 83 -12.52 -0.61 -2.89
C ALA A 83 -11.64 0.55 -2.40
N ILE A 84 -10.79 1.12 -3.27
CA ILE A 84 -9.98 2.30 -2.98
C ILE A 84 -10.86 3.52 -2.69
N LEU A 85 -11.93 3.75 -3.46
CA LEU A 85 -12.84 4.86 -3.18
C LEU A 85 -13.54 4.70 -1.84
N LYS A 86 -14.03 3.48 -1.53
CA LYS A 86 -14.71 3.18 -0.27
C LYS A 86 -13.82 3.44 0.93
N ILE A 87 -12.57 2.95 0.90
CA ILE A 87 -11.65 3.15 2.03
C ILE A 87 -11.23 4.61 2.21
N LEU A 88 -11.13 5.40 1.13
CA LEU A 88 -10.83 6.83 1.24
C LEU A 88 -12.01 7.70 1.71
N GLN A 89 -13.23 7.18 1.62
CA GLN A 89 -14.44 7.82 2.17
C GLN A 89 -14.64 7.50 3.65
N ASP A 90 -14.08 6.38 4.13
CA ASP A 90 -14.07 6.03 5.54
C ASP A 90 -13.03 6.88 6.30
N GLN A 91 -13.51 7.73 7.22
CA GLN A 91 -12.65 8.62 7.99
C GLN A 91 -11.68 7.87 8.92
N ILE A 92 -12.08 6.72 9.45
CA ILE A 92 -11.24 5.91 10.34
C ILE A 92 -10.12 5.29 9.52
N ALA A 93 -10.46 4.69 8.38
CA ALA A 93 -9.47 4.09 7.50
C ALA A 93 -8.53 5.13 6.88
N LEU A 94 -9.03 6.30 6.50
CA LEU A 94 -8.21 7.40 6.01
C LEU A 94 -7.21 7.90 7.06
N LYS A 95 -7.66 8.03 8.33
CA LYS A 95 -6.76 8.38 9.43
C LYS A 95 -5.68 7.31 9.60
N GLU A 96 -6.06 6.04 9.56
CA GLU A 96 -5.13 4.91 9.68
C GLU A 96 -4.08 4.88 8.55
N ILE A 97 -4.49 5.14 7.30
CA ILE A 97 -3.57 5.25 6.15
C ILE A 97 -2.48 6.30 6.43
N LEU A 98 -2.87 7.47 6.95
CA LEU A 98 -1.94 8.55 7.27
C LEU A 98 -1.05 8.22 8.47
N GLU A 99 -1.59 7.55 9.48
CA GLU A 99 -0.82 7.08 10.64
C GLU A 99 0.24 6.05 10.27
N ILE A 100 -0.09 5.11 9.38
CA ILE A 100 0.87 4.13 8.86
C ILE A 100 1.99 4.84 8.12
N ALA A 101 1.67 5.76 7.21
CA ALA A 101 2.66 6.52 6.46
C ALA A 101 3.59 7.35 7.37
N LYS A 102 3.03 7.99 8.42
CA LYS A 102 3.83 8.68 9.44
C LYS A 102 4.76 7.71 10.18
N SER A 103 4.23 6.56 10.59
CA SER A 103 5.01 5.52 11.26
C SER A 103 6.16 4.95 10.39
N MET A 104 6.03 5.00 9.05
CA MET A 104 7.11 4.62 8.12
C MET A 104 8.20 5.69 8.03
N ASP A 105 7.82 6.97 8.16
CA ASP A 105 8.76 8.09 8.23
C ASP A 105 9.59 8.03 9.52
N ASP A 106 8.97 7.68 10.65
CA ASP A 106 9.63 7.56 11.96
C ASP A 106 10.74 6.47 12.00
N ASP A 107 10.70 5.46 11.12
CA ASP A 107 11.71 4.40 11.03
C ASP A 107 12.98 4.83 10.27
N VAL A 108 12.87 5.86 9.43
CA VAL A 108 14.02 6.42 8.71
C VAL A 108 14.63 7.46 9.64
N SER A 109 15.77 7.15 10.27
CA SER A 109 16.45 8.07 11.20
C SER A 109 16.70 9.45 10.55
N GLY A 110 15.83 10.41 10.87
CA GLY A 110 15.80 11.76 10.28
C GLY A 110 14.35 12.21 10.06
N ASN A 111 14.06 13.50 10.15
CA ASN A 111 12.72 14.08 9.94
C ASN A 111 12.25 13.99 8.46
N ALA A 112 12.31 12.81 7.86
CA ALA A 112 11.96 12.56 6.47
C ALA A 112 10.45 12.35 6.37
N THR A 113 9.70 13.32 5.85
CA THR A 113 8.24 13.22 5.66
C THR A 113 7.87 12.60 4.29
N GLN A 114 8.73 11.74 3.76
CA GLN A 114 8.64 11.29 2.37
C GLN A 114 7.41 10.41 2.14
N ASN A 115 7.08 9.50 3.07
CA ASN A 115 5.94 8.61 2.94
C ASN A 115 4.63 9.35 3.18
N GLN A 116 4.60 10.28 4.15
CA GLN A 116 3.44 11.17 4.33
C GLN A 116 3.17 12.03 3.09
N SER A 117 4.21 12.54 2.44
CA SER A 117 4.06 13.36 1.22
C SER A 117 3.57 12.51 0.04
N ARG A 118 4.19 11.33 -0.18
CA ARG A 118 3.76 10.35 -1.19
C ARG A 118 2.28 10.01 -1.04
N ILE A 119 1.85 9.59 0.15
CA ILE A 119 0.47 9.12 0.31
C ILE A 119 -0.54 10.25 0.12
N LYS A 120 -0.19 11.49 0.49
CA LYS A 120 -1.03 12.67 0.21
C LYS A 120 -1.17 12.89 -1.30
N ASN A 121 -0.10 12.75 -2.07
CA ASN A 121 -0.14 12.86 -3.53
C ASN A 121 -1.01 11.76 -4.16
N VAL A 122 -0.90 10.52 -3.68
CA VAL A 122 -1.75 9.40 -4.13
C VAL A 122 -3.22 9.67 -3.85
N ILE A 123 -3.56 10.12 -2.63
CA ILE A 123 -4.94 10.47 -2.26
C ILE A 123 -5.45 11.62 -3.14
N GLN A 124 -4.61 12.65 -3.36
CA GLN A 124 -4.98 13.79 -4.19
C GLN A 124 -5.20 13.37 -5.64
N TYR A 125 -4.33 12.53 -6.20
CA TYR A 125 -4.49 11.98 -7.55
C TYR A 125 -5.83 11.25 -7.72
N ILE A 126 -6.22 10.43 -6.74
CA ILE A 126 -7.50 9.71 -6.78
C ILE A 126 -8.68 10.69 -6.74
N LYS A 127 -8.59 11.74 -5.92
CA LYS A 127 -9.62 12.79 -5.84
C LYS A 127 -9.75 13.57 -7.14
N ASP A 128 -8.63 13.95 -7.73
CA ASP A 128 -8.60 14.71 -8.99
C ASP A 128 -9.08 13.88 -10.18
N ASN A 129 -8.87 12.56 -10.13
CA ASN A 129 -9.25 11.61 -11.19
C ASN A 129 -10.44 10.74 -10.79
N ARG A 130 -11.30 11.22 -9.87
CA ARG A 130 -12.38 10.42 -9.26
C ARG A 130 -13.25 9.67 -10.27
N VAL A 131 -13.59 10.30 -11.39
CA VAL A 131 -14.40 9.69 -12.46
C VAL A 131 -13.76 8.39 -12.98
N VAL A 132 -12.44 8.32 -13.07
CA VAL A 132 -11.72 7.11 -13.53
C VAL A 132 -11.85 5.95 -12.53
N PHE A 133 -12.06 6.27 -11.26
CA PHE A 133 -12.24 5.30 -10.17
C PHE A 133 -13.70 4.89 -9.96
N GLU A 134 -14.65 5.63 -10.50
CA GLU A 134 -16.09 5.32 -10.44
C GLU A 134 -16.57 4.45 -11.63
N VAL A 135 -15.70 4.19 -12.61
CA VAL A 135 -15.95 3.43 -13.86
C VAL A 135 -15.14 2.14 -13.90
#